data_AF-A0AAW8SYE6-F1
#
_entry.id   AF-A0AAW8SYE6-F1
#
_cell.length_a   1.000
_cell.length_b   1.000
_cell.length_c   1.000
_cell.angle_alpha   90.00
_cell.angle_beta   90.00
_cell.angle_gamma   90.00
#
_symmetry.space_group_name_H-M   'P 1'
#
loop_
_entity.id
_entity.type
_entity.pdbx_description
1 polymer ?
#
loop_
_entity_poly.entity_id
_entity_poly.type
_entity_poly.pdbx_seq_one_letter_code
_entity_poly.pdbx_strand_id
1 'polypeptide(L)'
;MNKSQRRKAHLIIHGASTAAAGVGAGMAQLPFPDATVLLPIQTAMVIALGKVFHIKLEEGAARALATQFLAQKAGQMTARFLAGKLPVAGNIVNGSTAAAITESYGWMIAREFAEDYEKKLKV
;
A
#
# COMPACT_ATOMS: atom_id res chain seq x y z
N MET A 1 5.26 -11.06 15.28
CA MET A 1 4.43 -9.90 15.68
C MET A 1 3.52 -10.29 16.84
N ASN A 2 3.50 -9.51 17.94
CA ASN A 2 2.60 -9.78 19.07
C ASN A 2 1.16 -9.24 18.84
N LYS A 3 0.22 -9.58 19.73
CA LYS A 3 -1.20 -9.19 19.61
C LYS A 3 -1.41 -7.67 19.54
N SER A 4 -0.65 -6.90 20.32
CA SER A 4 -0.75 -5.43 20.37
C SER A 4 -0.26 -4.81 19.06
N GLN A 5 0.90 -5.24 18.58
CA GLN A 5 1.45 -4.82 17.28
C GLN A 5 0.49 -5.14 16.14
N ARG A 6 -0.08 -6.35 16.12
CA ARG A 6 -1.06 -6.76 15.09
C ARG A 6 -2.30 -5.89 15.08
N ARG A 7 -2.83 -5.54 16.26
CA ARG A 7 -3.99 -4.66 16.38
C ARG A 7 -3.70 -3.25 15.87
N LYS A 8 -2.54 -2.68 16.24
CA LYS A 8 -2.11 -1.35 15.77
C LYS A 8 -1.92 -1.34 14.26
N ALA A 9 -1.22 -2.33 13.71
CA ALA A 9 -1.01 -2.48 12.28
C ALA A 9 -2.35 -2.59 11.54
N HIS A 10 -3.27 -3.44 11.99
CA HIS A 10 -4.60 -3.56 11.39
C HIS A 10 -5.34 -2.23 11.33
N LEU A 11 -5.35 -1.44 12.42
CA LEU A 11 -6.04 -0.13 12.43
C LEU A 11 -5.43 0.84 11.41
N ILE A 12 -4.10 0.91 11.34
CA ILE A 12 -3.38 1.76 10.39
C ILE A 12 -3.68 1.34 8.95
N ILE A 13 -3.56 0.04 8.66
CA ILE A 13 -3.75 -0.52 7.33
C ILE A 13 -5.21 -0.32 6.88
N HIS A 14 -6.17 -0.73 7.71
CA HIS A 14 -7.58 -0.62 7.38
C HIS A 14 -8.04 0.83 7.19
N GLY A 15 -7.51 1.75 8.00
CA GLY A 15 -7.76 3.18 7.84
C GLY A 15 -7.24 3.71 6.51
N ALA A 16 -5.99 3.37 6.15
CA ALA A 16 -5.41 3.73 4.86
C ALA A 16 -6.18 3.10 3.69
N SER A 17 -6.59 1.84 3.80
CA SER A 17 -7.41 1.14 2.79
C SER A 17 -8.75 1.82 2.59
N THR A 18 -9.41 2.25 3.67
CA THR A 18 -10.69 2.96 3.61
C THR A 18 -10.53 4.32 2.93
N ALA A 19 -9.46 5.06 3.26
CA ALA A 19 -9.14 6.32 2.59
C ALA A 19 -8.85 6.11 1.09
N ALA A 20 -8.05 5.09 0.75
CA ALA A 20 -7.78 4.72 -0.63
C ALA A 20 -9.05 4.29 -1.38
N ALA A 21 -10.00 3.64 -0.70
CA ALA A 21 -11.29 3.29 -1.26
C ALA A 21 -12.09 4.53 -1.66
N GLY A 22 -12.13 5.54 -0.79
CA GLY A 22 -12.78 6.82 -1.08
C GLY A 22 -12.16 7.51 -2.30
N VAL A 23 -10.84 7.57 -2.35
CA VAL A 23 -10.11 8.12 -3.51
C VAL A 23 -10.44 7.33 -4.78
N GLY A 24 -10.31 5.99 -4.76
CA GLY A 24 -10.58 5.14 -5.92
C GLY A 24 -12.04 5.12 -6.37
N ALA A 25 -13.00 5.39 -5.48
CA ALA A 25 -14.41 5.52 -5.83
C ALA A 25 -14.70 6.82 -6.60
N GLY A 26 -14.07 7.94 -6.19
CA GLY A 26 -14.17 9.22 -6.90
C GLY A 26 -13.35 9.28 -8.19
N MET A 27 -12.44 8.31 -8.38
CA MET A 27 -11.49 8.25 -9.48
C MET A 27 -11.69 7.02 -10.37
N ALA A 28 -12.92 6.46 -10.40
CA ALA A 28 -13.21 5.17 -11.03
C ALA A 28 -12.76 5.07 -12.50
N GLN A 29 -12.50 6.19 -13.18
CA GLN A 29 -12.07 6.24 -14.58
C GLN A 29 -10.57 6.43 -14.82
N LEU A 30 -9.75 6.51 -13.77
CA LEU A 30 -8.35 6.88 -13.98
C LEU A 30 -7.51 5.74 -14.55
N PRO A 31 -6.79 5.98 -15.64
CA PRO A 31 -5.70 5.11 -16.03
C PRO A 31 -4.64 5.18 -14.90
N PHE A 32 -4.09 4.03 -14.55
CA PHE A 32 -3.10 3.83 -13.49
C PHE A 32 -1.97 4.91 -13.37
N PRO A 33 -1.53 5.63 -14.43
CA PRO A 33 -0.68 6.82 -14.30
C PRO A 33 -1.00 7.79 -13.15
N ASP A 34 -2.26 7.92 -12.71
CA ASP A 34 -2.66 8.82 -11.61
C ASP A 34 -2.53 8.21 -10.20
N ALA A 35 -1.84 7.08 -10.05
CA ALA A 35 -1.54 6.45 -8.76
C ALA A 35 -0.79 7.38 -7.77
N THR A 36 -0.25 8.51 -8.26
CA THR A 36 0.32 9.59 -7.43
C THR A 36 -0.66 10.10 -6.38
N VAL A 37 -1.97 10.00 -6.61
CA VAL A 37 -2.98 10.43 -5.63
C VAL A 37 -3.05 9.51 -4.41
N LEU A 38 -2.66 8.24 -4.54
CA LEU A 38 -2.54 7.33 -3.40
C LEU A 38 -1.22 7.49 -2.65
N LEU A 39 -0.21 8.14 -3.25
CA LEU A 39 1.13 8.21 -2.69
C LEU A 39 1.18 8.81 -1.27
N PRO A 40 0.45 9.90 -0.95
CA PRO A 40 0.42 10.42 0.42
C PRO A 40 -0.16 9.41 1.43
N ILE A 41 -1.24 8.72 1.06
CA ILE A 41 -1.88 7.70 1.91
C ILE A 41 -0.92 6.55 2.17
N GLN A 42 -0.27 6.03 1.12
CA GLN A 42 0.71 4.95 1.25
C GLN A 42 1.94 5.37 2.07
N THR A 43 2.45 6.58 1.85
CA THR A 43 3.61 7.11 2.59
C THR A 43 3.30 7.24 4.08
N ALA A 44 2.15 7.84 4.42
CA ALA A 44 1.72 7.98 5.81
C ALA A 44 1.51 6.62 6.50
N MET A 45 0.90 5.66 5.79
CA MET A 45 0.72 4.29 6.28
C MET A 45 2.06 3.63 6.60
N VAL A 46 3.02 3.70 5.68
CA VAL A 46 4.37 3.10 5.86
C VAL A 46 5.08 3.72 7.06
N ILE A 47 5.05 5.05 7.22
CA ILE A 47 5.64 5.74 8.38
C ILE A 47 4.96 5.27 9.67
N ALA A 48 3.63 5.20 9.70
CA ALA A 48 2.87 4.79 10.87
C ALA A 48 3.16 3.33 11.26
N LEU A 49 3.29 2.43 10.28
CA LEU A 49 3.71 1.05 10.51
C LEU A 49 5.13 0.97 11.06
N GLY A 50 6.07 1.76 10.54
CA GLY A 50 7.44 1.82 11.06
C GLY A 50 7.47 2.14 12.57
N LYS A 51 6.63 3.08 13.02
CA LYS A 51 6.50 3.42 14.44
C LYS A 51 6.03 2.26 15.32
N VAL A 52 5.20 1.34 14.80
CA VAL A 52 4.73 0.15 15.55
C VAL A 52 5.87 -0.83 15.86
N PHE A 53 6.88 -0.87 14.99
CA PHE A 53 8.00 -1.81 15.06
C PHE A 53 9.34 -1.12 15.42
N HIS A 54 9.28 0.10 15.96
CA HIS A 54 10.46 0.89 16.34
C HIS A 54 11.45 1.13 15.19
N ILE A 55 10.94 1.21 13.95
CA ILE A 55 11.72 1.56 12.76
C ILE A 55 11.53 3.05 12.51
N LYS A 56 12.62 3.81 12.59
CA LYS A 56 12.64 5.22 12.18
C LYS A 56 12.73 5.28 10.66
N LEU A 57 11.66 5.75 10.04
CA LEU A 57 11.63 6.01 8.60
C LEU A 57 11.58 7.51 8.38
N GLU A 58 12.54 8.01 7.60
CA GLU A 58 12.43 9.33 7.02
C GLU A 58 11.31 9.34 5.98
N GLU A 59 10.68 10.50 5.80
CA GLU A 59 9.57 10.65 4.84
C GLU A 59 10.00 10.28 3.42
N GLY A 60 11.22 10.66 3.02
CA GLY A 60 11.78 10.29 1.72
C GLY A 60 11.89 8.78 1.52
N ALA A 61 12.34 8.04 2.55
CA ALA A 61 12.43 6.58 2.49
C ALA A 61 11.06 5.91 2.41
N ALA A 62 10.10 6.37 3.23
CA ALA A 62 8.73 5.86 3.17
C ALA A 62 8.06 6.16 1.81
N ARG A 63 8.29 7.36 1.27
CA ARG A 63 7.79 7.76 -0.05
C ARG A 63 8.43 6.93 -1.16
N ALA A 64 9.71 6.59 -1.05
CA ALA A 64 10.40 5.72 -1.99
C ALA A 64 9.79 4.31 -1.99
N LEU A 65 9.56 3.71 -0.81
CA LEU A 65 8.89 2.41 -0.69
C LEU A 65 7.48 2.44 -1.30
N ALA A 66 6.71 3.49 -1.01
CA ALA A 66 5.37 3.66 -1.56
C ALA A 66 5.41 3.82 -3.09
N THR A 67 6.32 4.64 -3.62
CA THR A 67 6.48 4.88 -5.07
C THR A 67 6.89 3.60 -5.79
N GLN A 68 7.85 2.84 -5.24
CA GLN A 68 8.28 1.57 -5.81
C GLN A 68 7.11 0.59 -5.92
N PHE A 69 6.31 0.45 -4.85
CA PHE A 69 5.16 -0.45 -4.86
C PHE A 69 4.11 -0.04 -5.89
N LEU A 70 3.78 1.26 -5.97
CA LEU A 70 2.86 1.78 -6.98
C LEU A 70 3.39 1.51 -8.40
N ALA A 71 4.68 1.72 -8.66
CA ALA A 71 5.31 1.42 -9.95
C ALA A 71 5.24 -0.08 -10.29
N GLN A 72 5.48 -0.97 -9.32
CA GLN A 72 5.32 -2.42 -9.52
C GLN A 72 3.89 -2.79 -9.91
N LYS A 73 2.89 -2.21 -9.25
CA LYS A 73 1.48 -2.43 -9.58
C LYS A 73 1.11 -1.87 -10.95
N ALA A 74 1.66 -0.72 -11.33
CA ALA A 74 1.53 -0.16 -12.66
C ALA A 74 2.05 -1.14 -13.72
N GLY A 75 3.28 -1.63 -13.54
CA GLY A 75 3.91 -2.59 -14.45
C GLY A 75 3.11 -3.89 -14.58
N GLN A 76 2.63 -4.45 -13.46
CA GLN A 76 1.79 -5.65 -13.46
C GLN A 76 0.49 -5.44 -14.25
N MET A 77 -0.13 -4.27 -14.11
CA MET A 77 -1.35 -3.93 -14.82
C MET A 77 -1.10 -3.73 -16.31
N THR A 78 -0.08 -2.96 -16.69
CA THR A 78 0.34 -2.79 -18.09
C THR A 78 0.63 -4.14 -18.74
N ALA A 79 1.36 -5.02 -18.06
CA ALA A 79 1.64 -6.37 -18.57
C ALA A 79 0.35 -7.19 -18.79
N ARG A 80 -0.61 -7.12 -17.85
CA ARG A 80 -1.92 -7.79 -18.01
C ARG A 80 -2.72 -7.21 -19.17
N PHE A 81 -2.62 -5.90 -19.40
CA PHE A 81 -3.27 -5.21 -20.52
C PHE A 81 -2.68 -5.67 -21.85
N LEU A 82 -1.37 -5.61 -21.99
CA LEU A 82 -0.66 -6.06 -23.19
C LEU A 82 -0.87 -7.55 -23.47
N ALA A 83 -1.06 -8.37 -22.43
CA ALA A 83 -1.39 -9.78 -22.55
C ALA A 83 -2.87 -10.05 -22.91
N GLY A 84 -3.70 -9.02 -23.14
CA GLY A 84 -5.13 -9.16 -23.43
C GLY A 84 -5.96 -9.67 -22.24
N LYS A 85 -5.39 -9.67 -21.03
CA LYS A 85 -6.05 -10.17 -19.80
C LYS A 85 -6.81 -9.09 -19.03
N LEU A 86 -6.77 -7.84 -19.51
CA LEU A 86 -7.59 -6.75 -18.96
C LEU A 86 -8.70 -6.37 -19.95
N PRO A 87 -9.96 -6.21 -19.48
CA PRO A 87 -11.03 -5.70 -20.30
C PRO A 87 -10.72 -4.25 -20.73
N VAL A 88 -10.75 -3.99 -22.04
CA VAL A 88 -10.38 -2.69 -22.65
C VAL A 88 -11.49 -1.64 -22.47
N ALA A 89 -12.72 -2.05 -22.15
CA ALA A 89 -13.85 -1.13 -21.96
C ALA A 89 -14.12 -0.86 -20.46
N GLY A 90 -13.61 0.26 -19.95
CA GLY A 90 -14.07 0.93 -18.73
C GLY A 90 -13.38 0.53 -17.41
N ASN A 91 -12.63 1.47 -16.82
CA ASN A 91 -12.46 1.65 -15.37
C ASN A 91 -11.74 0.54 -14.59
N ILE A 92 -10.41 0.52 -14.64
CA ILE A 92 -9.57 -0.56 -14.10
C ILE A 92 -9.25 -0.39 -12.58
N VAL A 93 -9.64 0.70 -11.92
CA VAL A 93 -9.50 0.84 -10.46
C VAL A 93 -10.77 1.47 -9.87
N ASN A 94 -11.60 0.68 -9.22
CA ASN A 94 -12.68 1.20 -8.37
C ASN A 94 -12.19 1.31 -6.91
N GLY A 95 -13.00 1.90 -6.03
CA GLY A 95 -12.67 2.03 -4.62
C GLY A 95 -12.31 0.70 -3.94
N SER A 96 -12.99 -0.40 -4.29
CA SER A 96 -12.69 -1.73 -3.73
C SER A 96 -11.30 -2.24 -4.16
N THR A 97 -10.89 -1.98 -5.41
CA THR A 97 -9.56 -2.32 -5.92
C THR A 97 -8.48 -1.51 -5.22
N ALA A 98 -8.69 -0.19 -5.06
CA ALA A 98 -7.76 0.68 -4.35
C ALA A 98 -7.61 0.29 -2.87
N ALA A 99 -8.71 -0.08 -2.22
CA ALA A 99 -8.72 -0.61 -0.86
C ALA A 99 -7.92 -1.90 -0.76
N ALA A 100 -8.19 -2.88 -1.63
CA ALA A 100 -7.53 -4.18 -1.62
C ALA A 100 -6.02 -4.08 -1.88
N ILE A 101 -5.61 -3.21 -2.82
CA ILE A 101 -4.19 -2.93 -3.08
C ILE A 101 -3.52 -2.34 -1.84
N THR A 102 -4.15 -1.36 -1.20
CA THR A 102 -3.61 -0.68 -0.01
C THR A 102 -3.55 -1.62 1.19
N GLU A 103 -4.59 -2.41 1.42
CA GLU A 103 -4.67 -3.39 2.52
C GLU A 103 -3.56 -4.43 2.38
N SER A 104 -3.42 -5.01 1.18
CA SER A 104 -2.40 -6.04 0.90
C SER A 104 -0.98 -5.48 1.02
N TYR A 105 -0.74 -4.26 0.54
CA TYR A 105 0.54 -3.58 0.70
C TYR A 105 0.88 -3.31 2.16
N GLY A 106 -0.07 -2.77 2.92
CA GLY A 106 0.11 -2.47 4.33
C GLY A 106 0.46 -3.72 5.14
N TRP A 107 -0.20 -4.85 4.85
CA TRP A 107 0.13 -6.12 5.50
C TRP A 107 1.50 -6.67 5.08
N MET A 108 1.93 -6.45 3.84
CA MET A 108 3.27 -6.81 3.39
C MET A 108 4.34 -6.04 4.17
N ILE A 109 4.23 -4.71 4.24
CA ILE A 109 5.16 -3.85 4.98
C ILE A 109 5.16 -4.16 6.48
N ALA A 110 3.99 -4.37 7.08
CA ALA A 110 3.90 -4.71 8.49
C ALA A 110 4.59 -6.04 8.84
N ARG A 111 4.59 -7.02 7.94
CA ARG A 111 5.31 -8.29 8.12
C ARG A 111 6.80 -8.09 8.02
N GLU A 112 7.26 -7.39 6.99
CA GLU A 112 8.68 -7.08 6.79
C GLU A 112 9.27 -6.34 8.01
N PHE A 113 8.57 -5.31 8.48
CA PHE A 113 8.98 -4.56 9.67
C PHE A 113 8.94 -5.40 10.96
N ALA A 114 7.97 -6.31 11.09
CA ALA A 114 7.90 -7.22 12.23
C ALA A 114 9.08 -8.21 12.23
N GLU A 115 9.44 -8.75 11.07
CA GLU A 115 10.57 -9.67 10.92
C GLU A 115 11.89 -8.97 11.27
N ASP A 116 12.10 -7.75 10.77
CA ASP A 116 13.31 -6.97 11.08
C ASP A 116 13.40 -6.60 12.57
N TYR A 117 12.27 -6.27 13.19
CA TYR A 117 12.20 -6.03 14.62
C TYR A 117 12.54 -7.29 15.42
N GLU A 118 11.99 -8.45 15.04
CA GLU A 118 12.28 -9.72 15.71
C GLU A 118 13.73 -10.17 15.55
N LYS A 119 14.35 -9.95 14.38
CA LYS A 119 15.77 -10.23 14.16
C LYS A 119 16.63 -9.41 15.12
N LYS A 120 16.35 -8.11 15.28
CA LYS A 120 17.08 -7.23 16.20
C LYS A 120 16.97 -7.62 17.68
N LEU A 121 15.90 -8.32 18.08
CA LEU A 121 15.73 -8.81 19.45
C LEU A 121 16.48 -10.11 19.74
N LYS A 122 16.92 -10.83 18.70
CA LYS A 122 17.64 -12.11 18.80
C LYS A 122 19.16 -11.95 18.71
N VAL A 123 19.64 -10.74 18.41
CA VAL A 123 21.05 -10.34 18.39
C VAL A 123 21.36 -9.64 19.71
#